data_AF-A0A4D4J1V8-F1
#
_entry.id   AF-A0A4D4J1V8-F1
#
_cell.length_a   1.000
_cell.length_b   1.000
_cell.length_c   1.000
_cell.angle_alpha   90.00
_cell.angle_beta   90.00
_cell.angle_gamma   90.00
#
_symmetry.space_group_name_H-M   'P 1'
#
loop_
_entity.id
_entity.type
_entity.pdbx_description
1 polymer ?
#
loop_
_entity_poly.entity_id
_entity_poly.type
_entity_poly.pdbx_seq_one_letter_code
_entity_poly.pdbx_strand_id
1 'polypeptide(L)'
;MGSPQGTVYLLHFDRPYEHARHYTGWTTDLDSRLAEHATGRGARLLEVVSAAGIGWELARTWPGTRARERQLKRQGGASRHCPMCGVKPRNGGLSVQVQAVNRQAQRKYAEFIGALDFVREVLTEAGKLVKKHNGKPGDAAWSIPDRDELEAAHKKAVDDLQALRSSAKKYEKELVSRTWRV
;
A
#
# COMPACT_ATOMS: atom_id res chain seq x y z
N MET A 1 11.68 -24.01 32.33
CA MET A 1 12.05 -23.45 31.01
C MET A 1 11.39 -22.08 30.87
N GLY A 2 12.13 -21.04 30.48
CA GLY A 2 11.59 -19.69 30.31
C GLY A 2 10.59 -19.61 29.15
N SER A 3 9.65 -18.66 29.20
CA SER A 3 8.75 -18.41 28.07
C SER A 3 9.54 -17.89 26.86
N PRO A 4 9.23 -18.33 25.62
CA PRO A 4 9.92 -17.88 24.42
C PRO A 4 9.83 -16.37 24.25
N GLN A 5 10.95 -15.76 23.84
CA GLN A 5 10.99 -14.35 23.46
C GLN A 5 10.35 -14.16 22.08
N GLY A 6 9.73 -13.00 21.89
CA GLY A 6 9.10 -12.64 20.62
C GLY A 6 8.68 -11.18 20.62
N THR A 7 7.66 -10.88 19.82
CA THR A 7 7.13 -9.53 19.64
C THR A 7 5.67 -9.50 20.05
N VAL A 8 5.33 -8.60 20.98
CA VAL A 8 3.96 -8.17 21.21
C VAL A 8 3.64 -7.07 20.22
N TYR A 9 2.49 -7.14 19.57
CA TYR A 9 2.06 -6.16 18.58
C TYR A 9 0.65 -5.67 18.87
N LEU A 10 0.37 -4.44 18.46
CA LEU A 10 -0.92 -3.78 18.53
C LEU A 10 -1.32 -3.37 17.12
N LEU A 11 -2.52 -3.76 16.70
CA LEU A 11 -3.16 -3.35 15.47
C LEU A 11 -4.24 -2.30 15.76
N HIS A 12 -4.41 -1.35 14.86
CA HIS A 12 -5.47 -0.34 14.86
C HIS A 12 -6.39 -0.58 13.66
N PHE A 13 -7.69 -0.50 13.84
CA PHE A 13 -8.66 -0.65 12.74
C PHE A 13 -9.01 0.71 12.15
N ASP A 14 -9.13 0.79 10.82
CA ASP A 14 -9.46 2.06 10.12
C ASP A 14 -10.80 2.64 10.57
N ARG A 15 -11.74 1.75 10.90
CA ARG A 15 -13.01 2.07 11.54
C ARG A 15 -13.35 1.01 12.59
N PRO A 16 -14.12 1.35 13.64
CA PRO A 16 -14.55 0.38 14.64
C PRO A 16 -15.35 -0.77 14.00
N TYR A 17 -15.06 -1.99 14.41
CA TYR A 17 -15.94 -3.15 14.20
C TYR A 17 -16.67 -3.42 15.51
N GLU A 18 -17.96 -3.07 15.58
CA GLU A 18 -18.72 -3.02 16.84
C GLU A 18 -17.96 -2.21 17.91
N HIS A 19 -17.59 -2.84 19.02
CA HIS A 19 -16.81 -2.23 20.11
C HIS A 19 -15.29 -2.37 19.91
N ALA A 20 -14.85 -3.18 18.95
CA ALA A 20 -13.43 -3.44 18.70
C ALA A 20 -12.84 -2.36 17.80
N ARG A 21 -11.77 -1.72 18.29
CA ARG A 21 -10.98 -0.73 17.55
C ARG A 21 -9.52 -1.14 17.39
N HIS A 22 -9.11 -2.17 18.13
CA HIS A 22 -7.73 -2.58 18.25
C HIS A 22 -7.66 -4.09 18.45
N TYR A 23 -6.53 -4.66 18.04
CA TYR A 23 -6.19 -6.05 18.34
C TYR A 23 -4.77 -6.13 18.87
N THR A 24 -4.58 -6.84 19.99
CA THR A 24 -3.26 -7.08 20.57
C THR A 24 -2.92 -8.56 20.48
N GLY A 25 -1.72 -8.88 20.01
CA GLY A 25 -1.23 -10.25 19.92
C GLY A 25 0.26 -10.37 20.22
N TRP A 26 0.73 -11.62 20.27
CA TRP A 26 2.15 -11.95 20.43
C TRP A 26 2.52 -13.07 19.45
N THR A 27 3.77 -13.04 18.98
CA THR A 27 4.33 -14.03 18.05
C THR A 27 5.86 -14.06 18.13
N THR A 28 6.47 -15.18 17.76
CA THR A 28 7.92 -15.28 17.54
C THR A 28 8.34 -14.81 16.16
N ASP A 29 7.41 -14.81 15.20
CA ASP A 29 7.60 -14.33 13.82
C ASP A 29 6.48 -13.33 13.51
N LEU A 30 6.84 -12.03 13.43
CA LEU A 30 5.87 -10.96 13.21
C LEU A 30 5.38 -10.93 11.77
N ASP A 31 6.28 -11.08 10.81
CA ASP A 31 5.96 -10.91 9.39
C ASP A 31 5.02 -12.03 8.91
N SER A 32 5.31 -13.28 9.26
CA SER A 32 4.41 -14.40 8.96
C SER A 32 3.04 -14.22 9.62
N ARG A 33 3.01 -13.72 10.87
CA ARG A 33 1.75 -13.53 11.58
C ARG A 33 0.88 -12.41 11.00
N LEU A 34 1.50 -11.34 10.51
CA LEU A 34 0.77 -10.26 9.82
C LEU A 34 0.22 -10.74 8.47
N ALA A 35 0.95 -11.57 7.73
CA ALA A 35 0.48 -12.16 6.48
C ALA A 35 -0.70 -13.13 6.70
N GLU A 36 -0.68 -13.93 7.77
CA GLU A 36 -1.82 -14.77 8.17
C GLU A 36 -3.06 -13.92 8.45
N HIS A 37 -2.93 -12.84 9.21
CA HIS A 37 -4.03 -11.91 9.48
C HIS A 37 -4.57 -11.26 8.20
N ALA A 38 -3.68 -10.84 7.30
CA ALA A 38 -4.08 -10.20 6.04
C ALA A 38 -4.85 -11.15 5.11
N THR A 39 -4.62 -12.46 5.24
CA THR A 39 -5.32 -13.51 4.47
C THR A 39 -6.51 -14.14 5.23
N GLY A 40 -6.90 -13.56 6.38
CA GLY A 40 -8.02 -14.08 7.18
C GLY A 40 -7.74 -15.40 7.92
N ARG A 41 -6.52 -15.92 7.85
CA ARG A 41 -6.10 -17.18 8.53
C ARG A 41 -5.52 -16.95 9.93
N GLY A 42 -5.50 -15.70 10.37
CA GLY A 42 -4.98 -15.29 11.67
C GLY A 42 -6.00 -15.45 12.79
N ALA A 43 -6.30 -14.37 13.51
CA ALA A 43 -7.30 -14.40 14.57
C ALA A 43 -8.72 -14.26 13.99
N ARG A 44 -9.71 -14.94 14.60
CA ARG A 44 -11.13 -14.85 14.21
C ARG A 44 -11.64 -13.41 14.12
N LEU A 45 -11.21 -12.53 15.03
CA LEU A 45 -11.57 -11.11 14.97
C LEU A 45 -11.05 -10.44 13.69
N LEU A 46 -9.83 -10.75 13.26
CA LEU A 46 -9.25 -10.15 12.06
C LEU A 46 -9.89 -10.70 10.79
N GLU A 47 -10.26 -11.99 10.79
CA GLU A 47 -11.05 -12.58 9.73
C GLU A 47 -12.37 -11.84 9.52
N VAL A 48 -13.15 -11.61 10.58
CA VAL A 48 -14.45 -10.92 10.46
C VAL A 48 -14.30 -9.42 10.16
N VAL A 49 -13.26 -8.77 10.67
CA VAL A 49 -12.91 -7.38 10.34
C VAL A 49 -12.60 -7.26 8.84
N SER A 50 -11.81 -8.17 8.28
CA SER A 50 -11.54 -8.22 6.85
C SER A 50 -12.79 -8.57 6.03
N ALA A 51 -13.62 -9.50 6.48
CA ALA A 51 -14.89 -9.83 5.83
C ALA A 51 -15.88 -8.66 5.81
N ALA A 52 -15.85 -7.79 6.83
CA ALA A 52 -16.60 -6.53 6.88
C ALA A 52 -15.98 -5.39 6.04
N GLY A 53 -14.91 -5.66 5.29
CA GLY A 53 -14.21 -4.67 4.48
C GLY A 53 -13.55 -3.57 5.33
N ILE A 54 -13.08 -3.92 6.54
CA ILE A 54 -12.38 -3.00 7.43
C ILE A 54 -10.89 -3.33 7.36
N GLY A 55 -10.08 -2.32 7.04
CA GLY A 55 -8.63 -2.43 7.08
C GLY A 55 -8.08 -2.26 8.51
N TRP A 56 -6.83 -2.67 8.67
CA TRP A 56 -6.10 -2.51 9.92
C TRP A 56 -4.62 -2.28 9.66
N GLU A 57 -3.96 -1.64 10.63
CA GLU A 57 -2.55 -1.29 10.55
C GLU A 57 -1.80 -1.65 11.84
N LEU A 58 -0.53 -2.04 11.71
CA LEU A 58 0.34 -2.26 12.86
C LEU A 58 0.67 -0.94 13.57
N ALA A 59 0.01 -0.67 14.68
CA ALA A 59 0.18 0.56 15.45
C ALA A 59 1.50 0.61 16.22
N ARG A 60 1.87 -0.49 16.87
CA ARG A 60 3.01 -0.52 17.79
C ARG A 60 3.49 -1.93 18.06
N THR A 61 4.78 -2.05 18.37
CA THR A 61 5.42 -3.28 18.83
C THR A 61 6.17 -3.10 20.15
N TRP A 62 6.28 -4.19 20.90
CA TRP A 62 7.13 -4.32 22.08
C TRP A 62 7.89 -5.66 22.02
N PRO A 63 9.20 -5.68 22.29
CA PRO A 63 9.88 -6.95 22.55
C PRO A 63 9.34 -7.57 23.86
N GLY A 64 9.21 -8.90 23.89
CA GLY A 64 8.85 -9.62 25.10
C GLY A 64 8.17 -10.96 24.84
N THR A 65 7.57 -11.51 25.89
CA THR A 65 6.95 -12.84 25.85
C THR A 65 5.43 -12.73 25.80
N ARG A 66 4.75 -13.89 25.65
CA ARG A 66 3.29 -13.98 25.79
C ARG A 66 2.77 -13.44 27.14
N ALA A 67 3.58 -13.44 28.20
CA ALA A 67 3.19 -12.84 29.48
C ALA A 67 3.03 -11.31 29.38
N ARG A 68 3.86 -10.64 28.57
CA ARG A 68 3.77 -9.20 28.33
C ARG A 68 2.50 -8.84 27.56
N GLU A 69 2.12 -9.65 26.58
CA GLU A 69 0.85 -9.50 25.87
C GLU A 69 -0.36 -9.64 26.80
N ARG A 70 -0.37 -10.66 27.65
CA ARG A 70 -1.43 -10.85 28.67
C ARG A 70 -1.50 -9.67 29.64
N GLN A 71 -0.34 -9.15 30.06
CA GLN A 71 -0.28 -7.98 30.93
C GLN A 71 -0.93 -6.77 30.27
N LEU A 72 -0.58 -6.47 29.01
CA LEU A 72 -1.16 -5.36 28.26
C LEU A 72 -2.68 -5.53 28.05
N LYS A 73 -3.15 -6.75 27.77
CA LYS A 73 -4.60 -7.03 27.67
C LYS A 73 -5.32 -6.80 29.00
N ARG A 74 -4.75 -7.25 30.11
CA ARG A 74 -5.33 -7.07 31.46
C ARG A 74 -5.38 -5.61 31.90
N GLN A 75 -4.37 -4.81 31.54
CA GLN A 75 -4.35 -3.37 31.84
C GLN A 75 -5.47 -2.61 31.11
N GLY A 76 -5.97 -3.15 30.00
CA GLY A 76 -7.01 -2.53 29.19
C GLY A 76 -6.57 -1.22 28.53
N GLY A 77 -7.47 -0.63 27.76
CA GLY A 77 -7.24 0.68 27.13
C GLY A 77 -6.14 0.66 26.07
N ALA A 78 -6.25 -0.22 25.07
CA ALA A 78 -5.32 -0.33 23.96
C ALA A 78 -5.09 1.01 23.22
N SER A 79 -6.11 1.89 23.18
CA SER A 79 -6.00 3.25 22.65
C SER A 79 -4.93 4.08 23.35
N ARG A 80 -4.68 3.88 24.65
CA ARG A 80 -3.62 4.56 25.42
C ARG A 80 -2.21 4.14 25.02
N HIS A 81 -2.08 3.13 24.17
CA HIS A 81 -0.81 2.63 23.67
C HIS A 81 -0.65 2.84 22.16
N CYS A 82 -1.71 3.25 21.46
CA CYS A 82 -1.79 3.36 20.01
C CYS A 82 -1.36 4.74 19.52
N PRO A 83 -0.28 4.84 18.72
CA PRO A 83 0.15 6.12 18.13
C PRO A 83 -0.89 6.72 17.18
N MET A 84 -1.67 5.89 16.48
CA MET A 84 -2.77 6.35 15.61
C MET A 84 -3.95 6.96 16.38
N CYS A 85 -4.06 6.70 17.69
CA CYS A 85 -5.04 7.36 18.57
C CYS A 85 -4.50 8.64 19.22
N GLY A 86 -3.35 9.18 18.77
CA GLY A 86 -2.76 10.41 19.29
C GLY A 86 -1.75 10.23 20.44
N VAL A 87 -1.39 8.99 20.77
CA VAL A 87 -0.39 8.71 21.81
C VAL A 87 1.03 8.95 21.28
N LYS A 88 1.85 9.71 22.00
CA LYS A 88 3.29 9.87 21.71
C LYS A 88 4.13 8.97 22.62
N PRO A 89 4.73 7.86 22.12
CA PRO A 89 5.55 6.98 22.95
C PRO A 89 6.85 7.66 23.39
N ARG A 90 7.25 7.49 24.67
CA ARG A 90 8.45 8.13 25.24
C ARG A 90 9.80 7.53 24.81
N ASN A 91 9.85 6.32 24.23
CA ASN A 91 11.05 5.75 23.59
C ASN A 91 10.75 4.44 22.81
N GLY A 92 11.43 4.27 21.66
CA GLY A 92 12.01 3.00 21.19
C GLY A 92 11.08 1.86 20.76
N GLY A 93 10.20 2.07 19.79
CA GLY A 93 9.59 0.95 19.05
C GLY A 93 9.68 1.24 17.56
N LEU A 94 10.49 0.47 16.83
CA LEU A 94 10.75 0.51 15.38
C LEU A 94 9.50 0.47 14.45
N SER A 95 8.28 0.64 14.98
CA SER A 95 7.01 0.39 14.26
C SER A 95 6.35 1.64 13.65
N VAL A 96 6.44 2.82 14.28
CA VAL A 96 5.73 4.01 13.75
C VAL A 96 6.36 4.53 12.46
N GLN A 97 7.69 4.55 12.39
CA GLN A 97 8.41 4.98 11.17
C GLN A 97 8.18 4.00 10.02
N VAL A 98 8.32 2.70 10.25
CA VAL A 98 8.16 1.69 9.18
C VAL A 98 6.75 1.71 8.60
N GLN A 99 5.71 1.84 9.42
CA GLN A 99 4.32 1.84 8.94
C GLN A 99 3.92 3.17 8.28
N ALA A 100 4.43 4.32 8.78
CA ALA A 100 4.26 5.60 8.09
C ALA A 100 4.96 5.61 6.71
N VAL A 101 6.17 5.06 6.63
CA VAL A 101 6.90 4.88 5.36
C VAL A 101 6.13 3.94 4.43
N ASN A 102 5.58 2.84 4.93
CA ASN A 102 4.75 1.92 4.14
C ASN A 102 3.50 2.60 3.58
N ARG A 103 2.78 3.41 4.38
CA ARG A 103 1.62 4.20 3.88
C ARG A 103 2.02 5.22 2.82
N GLN A 104 3.16 5.89 3.02
CA GLN A 104 3.67 6.83 2.03
C GLN A 104 4.05 6.13 0.73
N ALA A 105 4.69 4.95 0.81
CA ALA A 105 5.04 4.14 -0.35
C ALA A 105 3.79 3.63 -1.09
N GLN A 106 2.80 3.11 -0.37
CA GLN A 106 1.51 2.68 -0.94
C GLN A 106 0.79 3.85 -1.63
N ARG A 107 0.70 5.00 -0.98
CA ARG A 107 0.08 6.20 -1.55
C ARG A 107 0.82 6.67 -2.81
N LYS A 108 2.15 6.77 -2.77
CA LYS A 108 2.96 7.17 -3.93
C LYS A 108 2.80 6.19 -5.09
N TYR A 109 2.73 4.89 -4.83
CA TYR A 109 2.48 3.89 -5.85
C TYR A 109 1.08 4.02 -6.45
N ALA A 110 0.04 4.19 -5.62
CA ALA A 110 -1.32 4.41 -6.10
C ALA A 110 -1.43 5.70 -6.94
N GLU A 111 -0.80 6.78 -6.50
CA GLU A 111 -0.71 8.05 -7.25
C GLU A 111 0.01 7.87 -8.59
N PHE A 112 1.13 7.12 -8.60
CA PHE A 112 1.85 6.80 -9.82
C PHE A 112 1.01 5.97 -10.81
N ILE A 113 0.34 4.91 -10.35
CA ILE A 113 -0.53 4.11 -11.22
C ILE A 113 -1.71 4.93 -11.75
N GLY A 114 -2.33 5.76 -10.90
CA GLY A 114 -3.38 6.69 -11.31
C GLY A 114 -2.91 7.67 -12.38
N ALA A 115 -1.69 8.21 -12.26
CA ALA A 115 -1.11 9.07 -13.28
C ALA A 115 -0.88 8.32 -14.61
N LEU A 116 -0.43 7.07 -14.58
CA LEU A 116 -0.29 6.25 -15.79
C LEU A 116 -1.65 5.97 -16.46
N ASP A 117 -2.68 5.67 -15.66
CA ASP A 117 -4.05 5.48 -16.16
C ASP A 117 -4.59 6.75 -16.83
N PHE A 118 -4.38 7.90 -16.21
CA PHE A 118 -4.75 9.20 -16.78
C PHE A 118 -4.02 9.49 -18.11
N VAL A 119 -2.70 9.28 -18.18
CA VAL A 119 -1.94 9.47 -19.42
C VAL A 119 -2.46 8.55 -20.53
N ARG A 120 -2.83 7.31 -20.20
CA ARG A 120 -3.43 6.38 -21.19
C ARG A 120 -4.76 6.90 -21.73
N GLU A 121 -5.61 7.47 -20.88
CA GLU A 121 -6.88 8.08 -21.30
C GLU A 121 -6.64 9.26 -22.24
N VAL A 122 -5.71 10.15 -21.89
CA VAL A 122 -5.32 11.29 -22.74
C VAL A 122 -4.77 10.81 -24.08
N LEU A 123 -3.90 9.79 -24.09
CA LEU A 123 -3.39 9.21 -25.32
C LEU A 123 -4.53 8.57 -26.14
N THR A 124 -5.53 7.95 -25.51
CA THR A 124 -6.68 7.39 -26.23
C THR A 124 -7.44 8.46 -26.99
N GLU A 125 -7.68 9.62 -26.38
CA GLU A 125 -8.31 10.76 -27.07
C GLU A 125 -7.41 11.35 -28.15
N ALA A 126 -6.10 11.49 -27.88
CA ALA A 126 -5.13 11.94 -28.88
C ALA A 126 -5.13 11.04 -30.13
N GLY A 127 -5.21 9.72 -29.95
CA GLY A 127 -5.28 8.77 -31.07
C GLY A 127 -6.53 8.96 -31.95
N LYS A 128 -7.65 9.42 -31.38
CA LYS A 128 -8.84 9.79 -32.17
C LYS A 128 -8.60 11.04 -33.02
N LEU A 129 -7.85 12.01 -32.50
CA LEU A 129 -7.49 13.23 -33.22
C LEU A 129 -6.51 12.94 -34.36
N VAL A 130 -5.49 12.10 -34.10
CA VAL A 130 -4.52 11.66 -35.11
C VAL A 130 -5.23 11.01 -36.31
N LYS A 131 -6.20 10.12 -36.07
CA LYS A 131 -6.99 9.49 -37.15
C LYS A 131 -7.79 10.48 -38.01
N LYS A 132 -8.14 11.64 -37.45
CA LYS A 132 -8.86 12.72 -38.14
C LYS A 132 -7.92 13.72 -38.81
N HIS A 133 -6.61 13.56 -38.65
CA HIS A 133 -5.63 14.46 -39.25
C HIS A 133 -5.56 14.23 -40.76
N ASN A 134 -5.93 15.27 -41.52
CA ASN A 134 -5.83 15.31 -42.98
C ASN A 134 -4.87 16.43 -43.44
N GLY A 135 -3.99 16.89 -42.55
CA GLY A 135 -3.03 17.94 -42.87
C GLY A 135 -2.04 17.44 -43.91
N LYS A 136 -1.86 18.20 -45.00
CA LYS A 136 -0.72 18.03 -45.88
C LYS A 136 0.48 18.75 -45.25
N PRO A 137 1.72 18.26 -45.43
CA PRO A 137 2.90 19.02 -45.05
C PRO A 137 2.83 20.40 -45.70
N GLY A 138 2.95 21.46 -44.91
CA GLY A 138 3.00 22.83 -45.42
C GLY A 138 4.39 23.17 -45.95
N ASP A 139 4.48 24.07 -46.93
CA ASP A 139 5.75 24.53 -47.54
C ASP A 139 6.62 25.41 -46.61
N ALA A 140 6.36 25.40 -45.30
CA ALA A 140 7.02 26.26 -44.32
C ALA A 140 8.29 25.60 -43.75
N ALA A 141 9.24 26.44 -43.30
CA ALA A 141 10.50 26.01 -42.68
C ALA A 141 10.33 25.17 -41.38
N TRP A 142 9.12 25.15 -40.80
CA TRP A 142 8.70 24.22 -39.76
C TRP A 142 7.66 23.26 -40.33
N SER A 143 8.01 21.98 -40.40
CA SER A 143 7.14 20.92 -40.92
C SER A 143 6.08 20.53 -39.88
N ILE A 144 4.85 20.32 -40.36
CA ILE A 144 3.79 19.65 -39.59
C ILE A 144 3.97 18.15 -39.83
N PRO A 145 4.15 17.33 -38.77
CA PRO A 145 4.27 15.88 -38.94
C PRO A 145 3.07 15.32 -39.69
N ASP A 146 3.33 14.42 -40.64
CA ASP A 146 2.25 13.81 -41.39
C ASP A 146 1.47 12.80 -40.51
N ARG A 147 0.36 12.30 -41.04
CA ARG A 147 -0.49 11.37 -40.29
C ARG A 147 0.25 10.09 -39.89
N ASP A 148 1.12 9.55 -40.74
CA ASP A 148 1.80 8.30 -40.47
C ASP A 148 2.87 8.51 -39.38
N GLU A 149 3.57 9.64 -39.40
CA GLU A 149 4.47 10.07 -38.34
C GLU A 149 3.75 10.25 -37.00
N LEU A 150 2.57 10.87 -37.00
CA LEU A 150 1.74 11.04 -35.82
C LEU A 150 1.19 9.71 -35.29
N GLU A 151 0.76 8.80 -36.17
CA GLU A 151 0.29 7.46 -35.79
C GLU A 151 1.44 6.63 -35.20
N ALA A 152 2.64 6.69 -35.79
CA ALA A 152 3.82 6.02 -35.27
C ALA A 152 4.24 6.56 -33.90
N ALA A 153 4.27 7.88 -33.73
CA ALA A 153 4.60 8.52 -32.45
C ALA A 153 3.57 8.19 -31.36
N HIS A 154 2.27 8.21 -31.70
CA HIS A 154 1.19 7.83 -30.79
C HIS A 154 1.32 6.37 -30.35
N LYS A 155 1.51 5.46 -31.31
CA LYS A 155 1.72 4.03 -31.03
C LYS A 155 2.90 3.82 -30.09
N LYS A 156 4.04 4.44 -30.39
CA LYS A 156 5.24 4.35 -29.54
C LYS A 156 4.96 4.83 -28.11
N ALA A 157 4.27 5.95 -27.94
CA ALA A 157 3.93 6.47 -26.62
C ALA A 157 3.01 5.51 -25.83
N VAL A 158 2.05 4.87 -26.49
CA VAL A 158 1.17 3.86 -25.87
C VAL A 158 1.96 2.62 -25.46
N ASP A 159 2.83 2.12 -26.34
CA ASP A 159 3.66 0.93 -26.09
C ASP A 159 4.63 1.17 -24.91
N ASP A 160 5.30 2.32 -24.88
CA ASP A 160 6.21 2.72 -23.79
C ASP A 160 5.45 2.83 -22.45
N LEU A 161 4.25 3.43 -22.44
CA LEU A 161 3.41 3.54 -21.25
C LEU A 161 2.97 2.15 -20.74
N GLN A 162 2.63 1.24 -21.64
CA GLN A 162 2.25 -0.13 -21.30
C GLN A 162 3.43 -0.93 -20.73
N ALA A 163 4.63 -0.75 -21.28
CA ALA A 163 5.85 -1.35 -20.76
C ALA A 163 6.16 -0.85 -19.33
N LEU A 164 6.03 0.46 -19.10
CA LEU A 164 6.21 1.07 -17.78
C LEU A 164 5.18 0.53 -16.77
N ARG A 165 3.89 0.47 -17.14
CA ARG A 165 2.83 -0.09 -16.29
C ARG A 165 3.10 -1.55 -15.93
N SER A 166 3.53 -2.35 -16.89
CA SER A 166 3.83 -3.78 -16.69
C SER A 166 5.00 -3.96 -15.72
N SER A 167 6.03 -3.13 -15.86
CA SER A 167 7.19 -3.11 -14.96
C SER A 167 6.79 -2.69 -13.54
N ALA A 168 5.94 -1.67 -13.41
CA ALA A 168 5.38 -1.22 -12.14
C ALA A 168 4.55 -2.31 -11.44
N LYS A 169 3.76 -3.09 -12.19
CA LYS A 169 3.00 -4.23 -11.67
C LYS A 169 3.87 -5.41 -11.26
N LYS A 170 5.00 -5.63 -11.94
CA LYS A 170 5.99 -6.61 -11.50
C LYS A 170 6.62 -6.19 -10.17
N TYR A 171 6.99 -4.92 -10.04
CA TYR A 171 7.59 -4.37 -8.84
C TYR A 171 6.63 -4.30 -7.65
N GLU A 172 5.32 -4.10 -7.90
CA GLU A 172 4.27 -4.18 -6.88
C GLU A 172 4.31 -5.50 -6.10
N LYS A 173 4.54 -6.62 -6.80
CA LYS A 173 4.63 -7.94 -6.15
C LYS A 173 5.81 -8.01 -5.18
N GLU A 174 6.93 -7.38 -5.53
CA GLU A 174 8.10 -7.25 -4.66
C GLU A 174 7.84 -6.32 -3.47
N LEU A 175 7.21 -5.17 -3.71
CA LEU A 175 6.83 -4.25 -2.64
C LEU A 175 5.86 -4.92 -1.68
N VAL A 176 4.85 -5.64 -2.18
CA VAL A 176 3.90 -6.40 -1.35
C VAL A 176 4.60 -7.48 -0.53
N SER A 177 5.53 -8.25 -1.11
CA SER A 177 6.27 -9.28 -0.38
C SER A 177 7.16 -8.70 0.72
N ARG A 178 7.69 -7.49 0.51
CA ARG A 178 8.50 -6.74 1.48
C ARG A 178 7.67 -5.88 2.45
N THR A 179 6.34 -6.01 2.41
CA THR A 179 5.43 -5.20 3.24
C THR A 179 5.60 -3.70 2.99
N TRP A 180 5.89 -3.31 1.76
CA TRP A 180 6.14 -1.94 1.30
C TRP A 180 7.37 -1.26 1.94
N ARG A 181 8.29 -2.06 2.50
CA ARG A 181 9.60 -1.59 2.97
C ARG A 181 10.54 -1.41 1.77
N VAL A 182 10.71 -0.16 1.34
CA VAL A 182 11.64 0.26 0.27
C VAL A 182 13.07 0.26 0.78
#